data_AF-A0A7C7VJ05-F1
#
_entry.id   AF-A0A7C7VJ05-F1
#
_cell.length_a   1.000
_cell.length_b   1.000
_cell.length_c   1.000
_cell.angle_alpha   90.00
_cell.angle_beta   90.00
_cell.angle_gamma   90.00
#
_symmetry.space_group_name_H-M   'P 1'
#
loop_
_entity.id
_entity.type
_entity.pdbx_description
1 polymer ?
#
loop_
_entity_poly.entity_id
_entity_poly.type
_entity_poly.pdbx_seq_one_letter_code
_entity_poly.pdbx_strand_id
1 'polypeptide(L)'
;MLHRRSDYYCLTALFFGLISLILLTLTWQNARRGQSLALVTAEISRIDTETNHQQAIARYSHLNSDNPLIKIRIMRRYWRLILKVREQIGIINADNPEPDQEIINLRQEFEQLRFNLQETGESLLKQKPTPEISWRVYNLLGATYLLQAADLLAKGESLKQSQAALNLAIKHFKSAITEIDKDFQARDLNNIPRWNLELLTTGQSQSELSQMTTGAENRLDLKKNLSTMLPESAGFMVGEPPDNRVRK
;
A
#
# COMPACT_ATOMS: atom_id res chain seq x y z
N MET A 1 -37.97 -49.43 40.15
CA MET A 1 -38.05 -48.16 39.37
C MET A 1 -37.23 -47.00 39.96
N LEU A 2 -36.77 -47.05 41.21
CA LEU A 2 -35.97 -45.96 41.82
C LEU A 2 -34.50 -45.88 41.34
N HIS A 3 -33.85 -46.99 40.99
CA HIS A 3 -32.45 -46.95 40.52
C HIS A 3 -32.23 -46.24 39.17
N ARG A 4 -33.15 -46.38 38.20
CA ARG A 4 -33.00 -45.71 36.90
C ARG A 4 -32.96 -44.19 36.99
N ARG A 5 -33.60 -43.57 37.99
CA ARG A 5 -33.59 -42.10 38.16
C ARG A 5 -32.23 -41.58 38.63
N SER A 6 -31.49 -42.37 39.41
CA SER A 6 -30.16 -41.98 39.93
C SER A 6 -29.12 -41.85 38.83
N ASP A 7 -29.17 -42.74 37.84
CA ASP A 7 -28.19 -42.76 36.73
C ASP A 7 -28.33 -41.53 35.81
N TYR A 8 -29.56 -41.03 35.61
CA TYR A 8 -29.80 -39.81 34.83
C TYR A 8 -29.25 -38.55 35.52
N TYR A 9 -29.30 -38.44 36.84
CA TYR A 9 -28.71 -37.30 37.56
C TYR A 9 -27.18 -37.32 37.52
N CYS A 10 -26.57 -38.50 37.56
CA CYS A 10 -25.12 -38.64 37.45
C CYS A 10 -24.62 -38.26 36.03
N LEU A 11 -25.30 -38.75 34.98
CA LEU A 11 -24.98 -38.43 33.59
C LEU A 11 -25.17 -36.94 33.27
N THR A 12 -26.23 -36.31 33.78
CA THR A 12 -26.46 -34.87 33.59
C THR A 12 -25.41 -34.03 34.33
N ALA A 13 -25.05 -34.39 35.56
CA ALA A 13 -23.99 -33.70 36.31
C ALA A 13 -22.62 -33.80 35.61
N LEU A 14 -22.27 -34.98 35.08
CA LEU A 14 -21.05 -35.16 34.29
C LEU A 14 -21.07 -34.33 33.00
N PHE A 15 -22.20 -34.30 32.30
CA PHE A 15 -22.35 -33.51 31.07
C PHE A 15 -22.20 -32.00 31.33
N PHE A 16 -22.85 -31.47 32.36
CA PHE A 16 -22.70 -30.06 32.73
C PHE A 16 -21.29 -29.73 33.24
N GLY A 17 -20.65 -30.63 33.98
CA GLY A 17 -19.26 -30.47 34.41
C GLY A 17 -18.29 -30.39 33.22
N LEU A 18 -18.50 -31.22 32.20
CA LEU A 18 -17.68 -31.26 30.98
C LEU A 18 -17.88 -30.01 30.12
N ILE A 19 -19.13 -29.55 29.97
CA ILE A 19 -19.44 -28.27 29.31
C ILE A 19 -18.80 -27.09 30.04
N SER A 20 -18.89 -27.05 31.38
CA SER A 20 -18.28 -25.99 32.18
C SER A 20 -16.76 -25.96 32.00
N LEU A 21 -16.10 -27.12 31.92
CA LEU A 21 -14.67 -27.22 31.68
C LEU A 21 -14.28 -26.73 30.27
N ILE A 22 -15.07 -27.07 29.25
CA ILE A 22 -14.86 -26.59 27.88
C ILE A 22 -15.03 -25.06 27.81
N LEU A 23 -16.07 -24.51 28.43
CA LEU A 23 -16.28 -23.05 28.46
C LEU A 23 -15.15 -22.32 29.21
N LEU A 24 -14.66 -22.89 30.31
CA LEU A 24 -13.56 -22.31 31.08
C LEU A 24 -12.23 -22.33 30.31
N THR A 25 -11.96 -23.40 29.58
CA THR A 25 -10.75 -23.49 28.73
C THR A 25 -10.83 -22.55 27.53
N LEU A 26 -11.99 -22.43 26.87
CA LEU A 26 -12.21 -21.50 25.77
C LEU A 26 -12.07 -20.03 26.21
N THR A 27 -12.68 -19.65 27.34
CA THR A 27 -12.58 -18.29 27.88
C THR A 27 -11.15 -17.94 28.28
N TRP A 28 -10.42 -18.87 28.89
CA TRP A 28 -9.01 -18.67 29.25
C TRP A 28 -8.10 -18.55 28.02
N GLN A 29 -8.32 -19.39 26.99
CA GLN A 29 -7.59 -19.27 25.72
C GLN A 29 -7.88 -17.94 25.03
N ASN A 30 -9.13 -17.50 25.01
CA ASN A 30 -9.52 -16.21 24.43
C ASN A 30 -8.91 -15.03 25.20
N ALA A 31 -8.87 -15.08 26.53
CA ALA A 31 -8.22 -14.06 27.35
C ALA A 31 -6.71 -13.97 27.06
N ARG A 32 -6.01 -15.11 26.95
CA ARG A 32 -4.59 -15.16 26.59
C ARG A 32 -4.33 -14.61 25.18
N ARG A 33 -5.17 -14.96 24.20
CA ARG A 33 -5.09 -14.41 22.83
C ARG A 33 -5.33 -12.90 22.82
N GLY A 34 -6.28 -12.41 23.61
CA GLY A 34 -6.54 -10.98 23.75
C GLY A 34 -5.32 -10.22 24.31
N GLN A 35 -4.68 -10.76 25.34
CA GLN A 35 -3.47 -10.17 25.92
C GLN A 35 -2.29 -10.18 24.93
N SER A 36 -2.06 -11.27 24.21
CA SER A 36 -0.97 -11.33 23.23
C SER A 36 -1.20 -10.37 22.06
N LEU A 37 -2.44 -10.24 21.58
CA LEU A 37 -2.80 -9.27 20.54
C LEU A 37 -2.61 -7.83 21.02
N ALA A 38 -3.00 -7.52 22.26
CA ALA A 38 -2.80 -6.20 22.85
C ALA A 38 -1.31 -5.83 22.95
N LEU A 39 -0.47 -6.77 23.38
CA LEU A 39 0.98 -6.58 23.45
C LEU A 39 1.61 -6.32 22.08
N VAL A 40 1.24 -7.11 21.07
CA VAL A 40 1.72 -6.90 19.68
C VAL A 40 1.25 -5.56 19.15
N THR A 41 0.00 -5.17 19.41
CA THR A 41 -0.55 -3.88 18.95
C THR A 41 0.14 -2.69 19.61
N ALA A 42 0.44 -2.79 20.91
CA ALA A 42 1.19 -1.78 21.64
C ALA A 42 2.62 -1.65 21.10
N GLU A 43 3.27 -2.77 20.81
CA GLU A 43 4.64 -2.76 20.26
C GLU A 43 4.67 -2.22 18.82
N ILE A 44 3.68 -2.56 17.97
CA ILE A 44 3.54 -1.92 16.64
C ILE A 44 3.39 -0.41 16.79
N SER A 45 2.54 0.05 17.70
CA SER A 45 2.33 1.49 17.92
C SER A 45 3.61 2.19 18.38
N ARG A 46 4.41 1.52 19.22
CA ARG A 46 5.72 2.02 19.66
C ARG A 46 6.70 2.12 18.49
N ILE A 47 6.78 1.12 17.63
CA ILE A 47 7.65 1.15 16.45
C ILE A 47 7.15 2.21 15.44
N ASP A 48 5.84 2.44 15.34
CA ASP A 48 5.30 3.47 14.46
C ASP A 48 5.79 4.89 14.84
N THR A 49 6.04 5.15 16.13
CA THR A 49 6.64 6.42 16.59
C THR A 49 8.15 6.55 16.34
N GLU A 50 8.82 5.48 15.92
CA GLU A 50 10.27 5.49 15.69
C GLU A 50 10.63 6.35 14.48
N THR A 51 11.49 7.34 14.70
CA THR A 51 11.98 8.25 13.67
C THR A 51 13.02 7.57 12.78
N ASN A 52 13.91 6.76 13.38
CA ASN A 52 14.89 5.98 12.63
C ASN A 52 14.22 4.84 11.87
N HIS A 53 14.13 4.98 10.55
CA HIS A 53 13.45 4.00 9.70
C HIS A 53 14.16 2.66 9.61
N GLN A 54 15.50 2.61 9.67
CA GLN A 54 16.26 1.36 9.64
C GLN A 54 16.01 0.56 10.93
N GLN A 55 16.03 1.23 12.08
CA GLN A 55 15.70 0.61 13.36
C GLN A 55 14.25 0.12 13.41
N ALA A 56 13.31 0.91 12.87
CA ALA A 56 11.91 0.51 12.77
C ALA A 56 11.73 -0.76 11.92
N ILE A 57 12.42 -0.85 10.78
CA ILE A 57 12.39 -2.04 9.91
C ILE A 57 12.90 -3.27 10.66
N ALA A 58 14.05 -3.17 11.34
CA ALA A 58 14.62 -4.26 12.11
C ALA A 58 13.63 -4.76 13.19
N ARG A 59 13.02 -3.83 13.95
CA ARG A 59 12.02 -4.17 14.97
C ARG A 59 10.76 -4.80 14.38
N TYR A 60 10.28 -4.32 13.23
CA TYR A 60 9.15 -4.94 12.54
C TYR A 60 9.44 -6.37 12.09
N SER A 61 10.65 -6.63 11.59
CA SER A 61 11.06 -7.96 11.18
C SER A 61 11.05 -8.98 12.34
N HIS A 62 11.21 -8.53 13.59
CA HIS A 62 11.13 -9.39 14.78
C HIS A 62 9.70 -9.73 15.22
N LEU A 63 8.67 -8.98 14.80
CA LEU A 63 7.30 -9.09 15.30
C LEU A 63 6.40 -10.13 14.61
N ASN A 64 6.98 -11.06 13.85
CA ASN A 64 6.33 -11.94 12.86
C ASN A 64 6.22 -11.29 11.48
N SER A 65 7.28 -11.47 10.69
CA SER A 65 7.46 -10.88 9.35
C SER A 65 6.40 -11.29 8.33
N ASP A 66 5.58 -12.32 8.59
CA ASP A 66 4.59 -12.84 7.64
C ASP A 66 3.23 -12.15 7.71
N ASN A 67 2.99 -11.29 8.70
CA ASN A 67 1.74 -10.52 8.76
C ASN A 67 1.70 -9.46 7.64
N PRO A 68 0.68 -9.46 6.76
CA PRO A 68 0.49 -8.47 5.69
C PRO A 68 0.57 -7.01 6.16
N LEU A 69 0.03 -6.70 7.35
CA LEU A 69 0.03 -5.35 7.91
C LEU A 69 1.42 -4.91 8.40
N ILE A 70 2.27 -5.86 8.79
CA ILE A 70 3.66 -5.58 9.16
C ILE A 70 4.49 -5.39 7.89
N LYS A 71 4.32 -6.25 6.88
CA LYS A 71 5.00 -6.13 5.58
C LYS A 71 4.73 -4.78 4.90
N ILE A 72 3.47 -4.30 4.88
CA ILE A 72 3.17 -2.98 4.31
C ILE A 72 3.81 -1.83 5.11
N ARG A 73 3.97 -1.97 6.44
CA ARG A 73 4.68 -0.97 7.26
C ARG A 73 6.17 -0.95 6.94
N ILE A 74 6.80 -2.13 6.82
CA ILE A 74 8.19 -2.28 6.37
C ILE A 74 8.38 -1.61 5.01
N MET A 75 7.51 -1.88 4.04
CA MET A 75 7.56 -1.24 2.72
C MET A 75 7.47 0.29 2.79
N ARG A 76 6.59 0.84 3.62
CA ARG A 76 6.50 2.30 3.83
C ARG A 76 7.80 2.88 4.40
N ARG A 77 8.49 2.15 5.28
CA ARG A 77 9.79 2.58 5.83
C ARG A 77 10.88 2.53 4.77
N TYR A 78 10.94 1.48 3.96
CA TYR A 78 11.85 1.43 2.80
C TYR A 78 11.59 2.59 1.84
N TRP A 79 10.33 2.87 1.52
CA TRP A 79 9.96 3.99 0.64
C TRP A 79 10.50 5.33 1.14
N ARG A 80 10.36 5.62 2.44
CA ARG A 80 10.90 6.85 3.03
C ARG A 80 12.43 6.91 2.97
N LEU A 81 13.11 5.79 3.20
CA LEU A 81 14.58 5.71 3.05
C LEU A 81 15.01 5.95 1.60
N ILE A 82 14.31 5.35 0.63
CA ILE A 82 14.57 5.55 -0.80
C ILE A 82 14.45 7.03 -1.18
N LEU A 83 13.39 7.71 -0.75
CA LEU A 83 13.19 9.13 -1.02
C LEU A 83 14.32 9.99 -0.40
N LYS A 84 14.71 9.69 0.85
CA LYS A 84 15.80 10.39 1.53
C LYS A 84 17.15 10.22 0.79
N VAL A 85 17.48 8.98 0.40
CA VAL A 85 18.74 8.71 -0.33
C VAL A 85 18.71 9.39 -1.70
N ARG A 86 17.56 9.40 -2.39
CA ARG A 86 17.40 10.11 -3.67
C ARG A 86 17.63 11.61 -3.51
N GLU A 87 17.06 12.22 -2.48
CA GLU A 87 17.26 13.63 -2.16
C GLU A 87 18.74 13.94 -1.92
N GLN A 88 19.43 13.12 -1.13
CA GLN A 88 20.87 13.24 -0.88
C GLN A 88 21.70 13.16 -2.17
N ILE A 89 21.40 12.18 -3.04
CA ILE A 89 22.04 12.07 -4.36
C ILE A 89 21.81 13.35 -5.19
N GLY A 90 20.60 13.91 -5.16
CA GLY A 90 20.26 15.14 -5.86
C GLY A 90 21.05 16.35 -5.37
N ILE A 91 21.19 16.51 -4.05
CA ILE A 91 21.97 17.58 -3.43
C ILE A 91 23.44 17.46 -3.80
N ILE A 92 24.05 16.28 -3.64
CA ILE A 92 25.49 16.12 -3.89
C ILE A 92 25.83 16.29 -5.38
N ASN A 93 25.00 15.76 -6.30
CA ASN A 93 25.21 15.96 -7.74
C ASN A 93 25.06 17.43 -8.17
N ALA A 94 24.32 18.26 -7.42
CA ALA A 94 24.20 19.68 -7.71
C ALA A 94 25.48 20.44 -7.31
N ASP A 95 26.12 20.03 -6.22
CA ASP A 95 27.34 20.66 -5.70
C ASP A 95 28.61 20.16 -6.41
N ASN A 96 28.66 18.89 -6.83
CA ASN A 96 29.77 18.30 -7.58
C ASN A 96 29.25 17.31 -8.66
N PRO A 97 29.48 17.59 -9.95
CA PRO A 97 29.02 16.72 -11.03
C PRO A 97 29.88 15.46 -11.24
N GLU A 98 31.09 15.40 -10.66
CA GLU A 98 31.92 14.21 -10.70
C GLU A 98 31.55 13.24 -9.57
N PRO A 99 31.35 11.94 -9.87
CA PRO A 99 30.90 10.99 -8.88
C PRO A 99 32.02 10.64 -7.89
N ASP A 100 31.98 11.27 -6.72
CA ASP A 100 32.80 10.88 -5.59
C ASP A 100 32.31 9.55 -4.97
N GLN A 101 33.17 8.92 -4.16
CA GLN A 101 32.88 7.65 -3.48
C GLN A 101 31.57 7.70 -2.68
N GLU A 102 31.19 8.86 -2.15
CA GLU A 102 29.92 9.05 -1.43
C GLU A 102 28.71 8.85 -2.34
N ILE A 103 28.70 9.41 -3.55
CA ILE A 103 27.61 9.20 -4.53
C ILE A 103 27.52 7.73 -4.92
N ILE A 104 28.67 7.06 -5.11
CA ILE A 104 28.70 5.63 -5.44
C ILE A 104 28.03 4.81 -4.32
N ASN A 105 28.37 5.08 -3.06
CA ASN A 105 27.79 4.40 -1.90
C ASN A 105 26.27 4.66 -1.79
N LEU A 106 25.83 5.91 -1.96
CA LEU A 106 24.41 6.27 -1.91
C LEU A 106 23.61 5.61 -3.04
N ARG A 107 24.19 5.50 -4.25
CA ARG A 107 23.55 4.80 -5.36
C ARG A 107 23.41 3.30 -5.08
N GLN A 108 24.41 2.67 -4.47
CA GLN A 108 24.30 1.27 -4.04
C GLN A 108 23.22 1.10 -2.96
N GLU A 109 23.17 1.99 -1.97
CA GLU A 109 22.13 1.98 -0.94
C GLU A 109 20.74 2.14 -1.56
N PHE A 110 20.57 3.09 -2.49
CA PHE A 110 19.33 3.29 -3.22
C PHE A 110 18.85 2.02 -3.93
N GLU A 111 19.73 1.36 -4.69
CA GLU A 111 19.43 0.13 -5.41
C GLU A 111 19.03 -1.00 -4.44
N GLN A 112 19.76 -1.15 -3.34
CA GLN A 112 19.46 -2.17 -2.33
C GLN A 112 18.11 -1.92 -1.63
N LEU A 113 17.82 -0.68 -1.24
CA LEU A 113 16.54 -0.32 -0.63
C LEU A 113 15.37 -0.55 -1.61
N ARG A 114 15.56 -0.20 -2.88
CA ARG A 114 14.58 -0.44 -3.96
C ARG A 114 14.30 -1.92 -4.12
N PHE A 115 15.34 -2.74 -4.20
CA PHE A 115 15.23 -4.19 -4.30
C PHE A 115 14.47 -4.78 -3.11
N ASN A 116 14.83 -4.41 -1.89
CA ASN A 116 14.17 -4.89 -0.67
C ASN A 116 12.66 -4.53 -0.64
N LEU A 117 12.30 -3.32 -1.10
CA LEU A 117 10.90 -2.91 -1.21
C LEU A 117 10.16 -3.78 -2.25
N GLN A 118 10.76 -3.98 -3.43
CA GLN A 118 10.18 -4.79 -4.50
C GLN A 118 9.97 -6.24 -4.04
N GLU A 119 10.99 -6.87 -3.47
CA GLU A 119 10.93 -8.23 -2.96
C GLU A 119 9.85 -8.39 -1.87
N THR A 120 9.80 -7.44 -0.92
CA THR A 120 8.77 -7.44 0.13
C THR A 120 7.37 -7.32 -0.46
N GLY A 121 7.19 -6.44 -1.45
CA GLY A 121 5.92 -6.21 -2.13
C GLY A 121 5.45 -7.43 -2.93
N GLU A 122 6.34 -8.02 -3.73
CA GLU A 122 6.03 -9.22 -4.50
C GLU A 122 5.74 -10.43 -3.60
N SER A 123 6.52 -10.61 -2.54
CA SER A 123 6.30 -11.63 -1.50
C SER A 123 4.91 -11.46 -0.88
N LEU A 124 4.53 -10.24 -0.53
CA LEU A 124 3.23 -9.94 0.04
C LEU A 124 2.09 -10.22 -0.96
N LEU A 125 2.21 -9.84 -2.23
CA LEU A 125 1.18 -10.12 -3.23
C LEU A 125 0.97 -11.62 -3.48
N LYS A 126 2.03 -12.44 -3.38
CA LYS A 126 1.91 -13.91 -3.47
C LYS A 126 1.02 -14.51 -2.37
N GLN A 127 0.94 -13.85 -1.21
CA GLN A 127 0.06 -14.25 -0.10
C GLN A 127 -1.42 -13.92 -0.35
N LYS A 128 -1.75 -13.24 -1.47
CA LYS A 128 -3.11 -12.81 -1.83
C LYS A 128 -3.79 -12.04 -0.67
N PRO A 129 -3.22 -10.89 -0.25
CA PRO A 129 -3.76 -10.14 0.85
C PRO A 129 -5.10 -9.50 0.46
N THR A 130 -5.80 -8.93 1.44
CA THR A 130 -7.07 -8.23 1.21
C THR A 130 -6.90 -7.12 0.16
N PRO A 131 -7.96 -6.77 -0.61
CA PRO A 131 -7.90 -5.70 -1.59
C PRO A 131 -7.33 -4.38 -1.03
N GLU A 132 -7.69 -4.00 0.20
CA GLU A 132 -7.16 -2.83 0.92
C GLU A 132 -5.62 -2.82 1.02
N ILE A 133 -5.00 -3.98 1.19
CA ILE A 133 -3.56 -4.13 1.30
C ILE A 133 -2.96 -4.22 -0.10
N SER A 134 -3.56 -5.04 -0.97
CA SER A 134 -3.10 -5.26 -2.35
C SER A 134 -2.95 -3.96 -3.13
N TRP A 135 -3.93 -3.04 -3.06
CA TRP A 135 -3.81 -1.78 -3.79
C TRP A 135 -2.66 -0.91 -3.28
N ARG A 136 -2.42 -0.87 -1.96
CA ARG A 136 -1.30 -0.12 -1.37
C ARG A 136 0.04 -0.67 -1.80
N VAL A 137 0.17 -2.00 -1.84
CA VAL A 137 1.37 -2.69 -2.31
C VAL A 137 1.61 -2.38 -3.78
N TYR A 138 0.58 -2.54 -4.64
CA TYR A 138 0.68 -2.21 -6.04
C TYR A 138 1.06 -0.75 -6.28
N ASN A 139 0.52 0.18 -5.49
CA ASN A 139 0.85 1.59 -5.62
C ASN A 139 2.32 1.88 -5.26
N LEU A 140 2.83 1.29 -4.18
CA LEU A 140 4.24 1.43 -3.80
C LEU A 140 5.19 0.81 -4.83
N LEU A 141 4.85 -0.37 -5.35
CA LEU A 141 5.61 -1.00 -6.44
C LEU A 141 5.61 -0.10 -7.69
N GLY A 142 4.45 0.44 -8.07
CA GLY A 142 4.32 1.37 -9.20
C GLY A 142 5.21 2.60 -9.05
N ALA A 143 5.17 3.26 -7.88
CA ALA A 143 6.01 4.41 -7.57
C ALA A 143 7.51 4.06 -7.61
N THR A 144 7.87 2.86 -7.15
CA THR A 144 9.25 2.37 -7.16
C THR A 144 9.79 2.14 -8.58
N TYR A 145 8.98 1.59 -9.48
CA TYR A 145 9.35 1.42 -10.89
C TYR A 145 9.37 2.74 -11.66
N LEU A 146 8.46 3.68 -11.35
CA LEU A 146 8.47 5.02 -11.93
C LEU A 146 9.78 5.75 -11.57
N LEU A 147 10.15 5.65 -10.30
CA LEU A 147 11.40 6.18 -9.77
C LEU A 147 12.63 5.55 -10.46
N GLN A 148 12.63 4.23 -10.65
CA GLN A 148 13.67 3.54 -11.42
C GLN A 148 13.75 4.06 -12.86
N ALA A 149 12.62 4.22 -13.55
CA ALA A 149 12.59 4.74 -14.90
C ALA A 149 13.21 6.15 -15.00
N ALA A 150 12.92 7.02 -14.01
CA ALA A 150 13.48 8.36 -13.91
C ALA A 150 15.00 8.35 -13.65
N ASP A 151 15.48 7.48 -12.76
CA ASP A 151 16.91 7.35 -12.46
C ASP A 151 17.70 6.82 -13.68
N LEU A 152 17.16 5.83 -14.40
CA LEU A 152 17.75 5.33 -15.65
C LEU A 152 17.90 6.44 -16.71
N LEU A 153 16.88 7.30 -16.86
CA LEU A 153 16.94 8.44 -17.78
C LEU A 153 17.97 9.48 -17.33
N ALA A 154 18.02 9.78 -16.03
CA ALA A 154 18.96 10.75 -15.49
C ALA A 154 20.42 10.32 -15.68
N LYS A 155 20.71 9.02 -15.65
CA LYS A 155 22.04 8.46 -15.91
C LYS A 155 22.39 8.35 -17.40
N GLY A 156 21.46 8.69 -18.31
CA GLY A 156 21.66 8.47 -19.74
C GLY A 156 21.73 6.99 -20.13
N GLU A 157 21.18 6.10 -19.30
CA GLU A 157 21.15 4.66 -19.58
C GLU A 157 20.13 4.31 -20.68
N SER A 158 20.02 3.03 -21.02
CA SER A 158 19.23 2.57 -22.16
C SER A 158 17.76 3.01 -22.07
N LEU A 159 17.29 3.76 -23.07
CA LEU A 159 15.88 4.12 -23.25
C LEU A 159 14.95 2.90 -23.16
N LYS A 160 15.41 1.74 -23.66
CA LYS A 160 14.67 0.47 -23.60
C LYS A 160 14.45 -0.01 -22.17
N GLN A 161 15.45 0.13 -21.29
CA GLN A 161 15.34 -0.25 -19.89
C GLN A 161 14.42 0.71 -19.12
N SER A 162 14.52 2.01 -19.39
CA SER A 162 13.61 3.01 -18.80
C SER A 162 12.16 2.77 -19.23
N GLN A 163 11.91 2.51 -20.52
CA GLN A 163 10.57 2.16 -21.01
C GLN A 163 10.02 0.88 -20.37
N ALA A 164 10.86 -0.15 -20.17
CA ALA A 164 10.45 -1.37 -19.49
C ALA A 164 10.04 -1.10 -18.03
N ALA A 165 10.82 -0.31 -17.30
CA ALA A 165 10.47 0.11 -15.93
C ALA A 165 9.17 0.93 -15.90
N LEU A 166 8.98 1.86 -16.83
CA LEU A 166 7.75 2.65 -16.95
C LEU A 166 6.52 1.77 -17.21
N ASN A 167 6.65 0.77 -18.09
CA ASN A 167 5.57 -0.18 -18.37
C ASN A 167 5.20 -1.01 -17.12
N LEU A 168 6.18 -1.41 -16.32
CA LEU A 168 5.93 -2.06 -15.03
C LEU A 168 5.22 -1.12 -14.05
N ALA A 169 5.64 0.15 -13.97
CA ALA A 169 4.97 1.15 -13.15
C ALA A 169 3.48 1.30 -13.53
N ILE A 170 3.19 1.47 -14.83
CA ILE A 170 1.82 1.57 -15.36
C ILE A 170 1.01 0.31 -15.03
N LYS A 171 1.59 -0.88 -15.22
CA LYS A 171 0.93 -2.15 -14.89
C LYS A 171 0.54 -2.20 -13.42
N HIS A 172 1.45 -1.86 -12.52
CA HIS A 172 1.18 -1.85 -11.08
C HIS A 172 0.13 -0.81 -10.69
N PHE A 173 0.17 0.40 -11.24
CA PHE A 173 -0.88 1.39 -10.97
C PHE A 173 -2.26 0.94 -11.47
N LYS A 174 -2.35 0.30 -12.65
CA LYS A 174 -3.60 -0.30 -13.14
C LYS A 174 -4.12 -1.39 -12.20
N SER A 175 -3.23 -2.25 -11.70
CA SER A 175 -3.58 -3.25 -10.69
C SER A 175 -4.05 -2.61 -9.38
N ALA A 176 -3.40 -1.54 -8.91
CA ALA A 176 -3.82 -0.81 -7.72
C ALA A 176 -5.26 -0.28 -7.86
N ILE A 177 -5.58 0.34 -9.00
CA ILE A 177 -6.93 0.83 -9.31
C ILE A 177 -7.94 -0.32 -9.28
N THR A 178 -7.59 -1.45 -9.92
CA THR A 178 -8.45 -2.64 -9.95
C THR A 178 -8.74 -3.20 -8.55
N GLU A 179 -7.76 -3.16 -7.64
CA GLU A 179 -7.93 -3.60 -6.26
C GLU A 179 -8.73 -2.61 -5.40
N ILE A 180 -8.60 -1.29 -5.64
CA ILE A 180 -9.43 -0.27 -4.98
C ILE A 180 -10.90 -0.45 -5.38
N ASP A 181 -11.18 -0.67 -6.66
CA ASP A 181 -12.57 -0.80 -7.14
C ASP A 181 -13.28 -2.04 -6.55
N LYS A 182 -12.54 -3.05 -6.08
CA LYS A 182 -13.05 -4.22 -5.36
C LYS A 182 -13.35 -3.96 -3.88
N ASP A 183 -12.75 -2.93 -3.29
CA ASP A 183 -12.95 -2.57 -1.89
C ASP A 183 -14.17 -1.65 -1.74
N PHE A 184 -15.31 -2.24 -1.34
CA PHE A 184 -16.56 -1.52 -1.16
C PHE A 184 -16.51 -0.44 -0.07
N GLN A 185 -15.60 -0.55 0.91
CA GLN A 185 -15.41 0.47 1.96
C GLN A 185 -14.44 1.58 1.55
N ALA A 186 -13.53 1.32 0.60
CA ALA A 186 -12.67 2.35 0.01
C ALA A 186 -13.42 3.30 -0.94
N ARG A 187 -14.70 3.07 -1.22
CA ARG A 187 -15.51 3.93 -2.11
C ARG A 187 -15.72 5.35 -1.56
N ASP A 188 -15.61 5.57 -0.26
CA ASP A 188 -15.66 6.92 0.31
C ASP A 188 -14.28 7.61 0.30
N LEU A 189 -13.19 6.86 0.08
CA LEU A 189 -11.84 7.37 -0.18
C LEU A 189 -11.60 7.69 -1.67
N ASN A 190 -12.64 7.57 -2.52
CA ASN A 190 -12.61 7.78 -3.98
C ASN A 190 -12.20 9.20 -4.45
N ASN A 191 -11.93 10.13 -3.54
CA ASN A 191 -11.48 11.49 -3.86
C ASN A 191 -9.96 11.68 -3.81
N ILE A 192 -9.18 10.63 -3.54
CA ILE A 192 -7.72 10.70 -3.63
C ILE A 192 -7.33 10.47 -5.11
N PRO A 193 -6.64 11.40 -5.78
CA PRO A 193 -6.25 11.23 -7.17
C PRO A 193 -5.50 9.91 -7.35
N ARG A 194 -6.00 9.06 -8.25
CA ARG A 194 -5.57 7.68 -8.55
C ARG A 194 -4.09 7.55 -9.00
N TRP A 195 -3.29 8.60 -8.88
CA TRP A 195 -1.89 8.68 -9.31
C TRP A 195 -0.95 9.35 -8.28
N ASN A 196 -1.40 9.86 -7.13
CA ASN A 196 -0.53 10.57 -6.19
C ASN A 196 -0.74 10.16 -4.73
N LEU A 197 0.25 9.45 -4.16
CA LEU A 197 0.34 9.19 -2.73
C LEU A 197 1.69 9.64 -2.14
N GLU A 198 2.13 10.82 -2.52
CA GLU A 198 2.96 11.65 -1.63
C GLU A 198 2.16 12.19 -0.42
N LEU A 199 0.82 12.13 -0.46
CA LEU A 199 -0.06 12.69 0.60
C LEU A 199 -0.32 11.78 1.82
N LEU A 200 0.24 10.56 1.87
CA LEU A 200 0.07 9.68 3.05
C LEU A 200 1.31 9.60 3.95
N THR A 201 2.31 10.47 3.74
CA THR A 201 3.58 10.44 4.49
C THR A 201 4.05 11.77 5.08
N THR A 202 3.20 12.79 5.20
CA THR A 202 3.48 13.95 6.07
C THR A 202 2.35 14.09 7.10
N GLY A 203 2.64 13.70 8.34
CA GLY A 203 1.67 13.57 9.43
C GLY A 203 1.15 14.89 10.01
N GLN A 204 0.67 15.84 9.20
CA GLN A 204 0.18 17.12 9.69
C GLN A 204 -1.14 17.68 9.11
N SER A 205 -1.81 17.07 8.13
CA SER A 205 -2.90 17.78 7.42
C SER A 205 -4.28 17.12 7.40
N GLN A 206 -4.65 16.26 8.35
CA GLN A 206 -6.07 15.88 8.50
C GLN A 206 -6.95 17.05 8.98
N SER A 207 -6.40 17.94 9.83
CA SER A 207 -7.14 19.13 10.28
C SER A 207 -7.20 20.22 9.20
N GLU A 208 -6.17 20.36 8.38
CA GLU A 208 -6.11 21.34 7.29
C GLU A 208 -6.97 20.94 6.08
N LEU A 209 -7.07 19.65 5.74
CA LEU A 209 -8.01 19.17 4.70
C LEU A 209 -9.48 19.31 5.14
N SER A 210 -9.74 19.21 6.44
CA SER A 210 -11.06 19.50 7.00
C SER A 210 -11.38 21.00 6.94
N GLN A 211 -10.37 21.87 7.06
CA GLN A 211 -10.50 23.33 6.94
C GLN A 211 -10.46 23.84 5.49
N MET A 212 -9.91 23.08 4.53
CA MET A 212 -9.96 23.36 3.10
C MET A 212 -11.28 22.92 2.43
N THR A 213 -12.29 22.51 3.22
CA THR A 213 -13.66 22.35 2.74
C THR A 213 -14.32 23.71 2.51
N THR A 214 -13.80 24.44 1.53
CA THR A 214 -14.38 25.70 1.06
C THR A 214 -15.46 25.39 0.02
N GLY A 215 -16.72 25.64 0.40
CA GLY A 215 -17.84 25.97 -0.48
C GLY A 215 -18.36 24.88 -1.42
N ALA A 216 -19.64 24.54 -1.29
CA ALA A 216 -20.35 23.64 -2.21
C ALA A 216 -20.26 24.08 -3.70
N GLU A 217 -19.97 25.35 -3.99
CA GLU A 217 -19.81 25.90 -5.34
C GLU A 217 -18.55 25.38 -6.07
N ASN A 218 -17.41 25.24 -5.39
CA ASN A 218 -16.16 24.79 -6.04
C ASN A 218 -16.20 23.31 -6.48
N ARG A 219 -17.09 22.50 -5.88
CA ARG A 219 -17.31 21.10 -6.28
C ARG A 219 -18.04 20.98 -7.62
N LEU A 220 -18.88 21.95 -7.99
CA LEU A 220 -19.60 21.95 -9.26
C LEU A 220 -18.67 22.27 -10.43
N ASP A 221 -17.74 23.21 -10.26
CA ASP A 221 -16.78 23.58 -11.30
C ASP A 221 -15.72 22.50 -11.54
N LEU A 222 -15.22 21.85 -10.48
CA LEU A 222 -14.33 20.69 -10.60
C LEU A 222 -15.01 19.51 -11.29
N LYS A 223 -16.29 19.25 -10.99
CA LYS A 223 -17.08 18.21 -11.67
C LYS A 223 -17.30 18.55 -13.15
N LYS A 224 -17.55 19.82 -13.48
CA LYS A 224 -17.74 20.31 -14.85
C LYS A 224 -16.47 20.19 -15.69
N ASN A 225 -15.31 20.54 -15.13
CA ASN A 225 -14.00 20.42 -15.79
C ASN A 225 -13.55 18.96 -15.98
N LEU A 226 -13.87 18.07 -15.03
CA LEU A 226 -13.59 16.64 -15.18
C LEU A 226 -14.54 15.97 -16.19
N SER A 227 -15.79 16.43 -16.31
CA SER A 227 -16.71 15.94 -17.34
C SER A 227 -16.39 16.42 -18.75
N THR A 228 -15.56 17.46 -18.92
CA THR A 228 -15.12 17.94 -20.25
C THR A 228 -13.92 17.16 -20.81
N MET A 229 -13.27 16.33 -20.00
CA MET A 229 -12.10 15.52 -20.41
C MET A 229 -12.37 14.02 -20.55
N LEU A 230 -13.63 13.59 -20.42
CA LEU A 230 -14.04 12.24 -20.80
C LEU A 230 -14.51 12.27 -22.27
N PRO A 231 -13.79 11.67 -23.23
CA PRO A 231 -14.41 11.37 -24.51
C PRO A 231 -15.50 10.33 -24.27
N GLU A 232 -16.75 10.72 -24.49
CA GLU A 232 -17.87 9.80 -24.53
C GLU A 232 -17.72 8.83 -25.70
N SER A 233 -18.04 7.57 -25.42
CA SER A 233 -18.29 6.46 -26.35
C SER A 233 -17.09 5.69 -26.93
N ALA A 234 -17.02 4.43 -26.51
CA ALA A 234 -16.59 3.34 -27.36
C ALA A 234 -17.68 3.05 -28.40
N GLY A 235 -17.33 2.92 -29.69
CA GLY A 235 -18.16 2.21 -30.67
C GLY A 235 -18.16 2.72 -32.11
N PHE A 236 -17.56 1.92 -32.99
CA PHE A 236 -17.91 1.69 -34.40
C PHE A 236 -17.57 2.71 -35.51
N MET A 237 -16.65 2.24 -36.38
CA MET A 237 -16.57 2.33 -37.85
C MET A 237 -16.28 3.69 -38.50
N VAL A 238 -15.69 3.80 -39.70
CA VAL A 238 -15.00 2.96 -40.69
C VAL A 238 -14.26 4.00 -41.56
N GLY A 239 -13.17 3.63 -42.22
CA GLY A 239 -12.54 4.51 -43.21
C GLY A 239 -13.52 4.91 -44.32
N GLU A 240 -13.70 6.22 -44.51
CA GLU A 240 -13.90 6.87 -45.80
C GLU A 240 -13.88 8.40 -45.60
N PRO A 241 -13.03 9.14 -46.33
CA PRO A 241 -13.27 10.55 -46.60
C PRO A 241 -13.83 10.69 -48.03
N PRO A 242 -15.05 11.22 -48.21
CA PRO A 242 -15.30 11.91 -49.46
C PRO A 242 -16.21 13.12 -49.25
N ASP A 243 -15.64 14.31 -49.20
CA ASP A 243 -16.24 15.41 -49.94
C ASP A 243 -15.21 16.53 -50.19
N ASN A 244 -14.51 16.42 -51.30
CA ASN A 244 -14.03 17.58 -52.04
C ASN A 244 -14.57 17.47 -53.47
N ARG A 245 -15.85 17.79 -53.64
CA ARG A 245 -16.37 18.22 -54.94
C ARG A 245 -15.82 19.61 -55.24
N VAL A 246 -14.92 19.70 -56.21
CA VAL A 246 -14.71 20.94 -56.97
C VAL A 246 -15.03 20.65 -58.43
N ARG A 247 -15.98 21.44 -58.95
CA ARG A 247 -16.40 21.47 -60.35
C ARG A 247 -15.26 21.96 -61.26
N LYS A 248 -15.00 21.25 -62.35
CA LYS A 248 -14.88 21.78 -63.72
C LYS A 248 -15.08 20.65 -64.71
#